data_AF-G0N6D9-F1
#
_entry.id   AF-G0N6D9-F1
#
_cell.length_a   1.000
_cell.length_b   1.000
_cell.length_c   1.000
_cell.angle_alpha   90.00
_cell.angle_beta   90.00
_cell.angle_gamma   90.00
#
_symmetry.space_group_name_H-M   'P 1'
#
loop_
_entity.id
_entity.type
_entity.pdbx_description
1 polymer ?
#
loop_
_entity_poly.entity_id
_entity_poly.type
_entity_poly.pdbx_seq_one_letter_code
_entity_poly.pdbx_strand_id
1 'polypeptide(L)'
;MFGVQLASGGSASMANQIVIHTEIQELAREVVRFLENNKSAASQVTSIHDMMHTIVTSQKKGLEAWQQTVVSNLNDWKKDLKQEQKEKKMAQDGEINKIKTMLQQLLSDKIEVAESTENGLRKRKSEQSEEQVVAKMAKPGAELTPADRYKAAAALAKERRQKLKFACILCVMNDHKTVACEAYGSTAARKGRMAELGICTTCGRNHVGQCKFDQSKQCDLCGNFHLKYLCPTTFD
;
A
#
# COMPACT_ATOMS: atom_id res chain seq x y z
N MET A 1 56.74 -49.34 71.63
CA MET A 1 57.16 -47.99 71.22
C MET A 1 57.40 -48.02 69.72
N PHE A 2 56.57 -47.36 68.92
CA PHE A 2 56.86 -47.15 67.50
C PHE A 2 56.60 -45.68 67.19
N GLY A 3 57.67 -44.90 67.16
CA GLY A 3 57.68 -43.51 66.73
C GLY A 3 58.86 -43.33 65.78
N VAL A 4 58.57 -42.90 64.55
CA VAL A 4 59.61 -42.54 63.58
C VAL A 4 60.07 -41.12 63.91
N GLN A 5 61.36 -40.93 64.15
CA GLN A 5 61.94 -39.62 64.43
C GLN A 5 62.03 -38.80 63.12
N LEU A 6 61.43 -37.61 63.13
CA LEU A 6 61.71 -36.58 62.13
C LEU A 6 62.78 -35.63 62.67
N ALA A 7 63.71 -35.26 61.79
CA ALA A 7 64.86 -34.44 62.12
C ALA A 7 64.42 -33.03 62.55
N SER A 8 64.97 -32.60 63.69
CA SER A 8 64.88 -31.28 64.33
C SER A 8 63.49 -30.81 64.79
N GLY A 9 63.20 -31.04 66.08
CA GLY A 9 62.53 -30.05 66.92
C GLY A 9 61.00 -30.00 66.93
N GLY A 10 60.32 -31.11 67.24
CA GLY A 10 58.91 -31.07 67.64
C GLY A 10 58.17 -32.39 67.44
N SER A 11 57.86 -33.10 68.52
CA SER A 11 57.00 -34.28 68.48
C SER A 11 55.54 -33.85 68.44
N ALA A 12 54.97 -33.68 67.25
CA ALA A 12 53.53 -33.81 67.11
C ALA A 12 53.17 -35.25 67.48
N SER A 13 52.22 -35.46 68.40
CA SER A 13 51.77 -36.81 68.73
C SER A 13 51.30 -37.52 67.44
N MET A 14 51.49 -38.83 67.32
CA MET A 14 51.00 -39.59 66.14
C MET A 14 49.54 -39.26 65.81
N ALA A 15 48.71 -39.01 66.82
CA ALA A 15 47.31 -38.64 66.65
C ALA A 15 47.17 -37.33 65.83
N ASN A 16 47.94 -36.29 66.14
CA ASN A 16 47.91 -35.04 65.37
C ASN A 16 48.43 -35.24 63.95
N GLN A 17 49.46 -36.06 63.74
CA GLN A 17 49.96 -36.37 62.39
C GLN A 17 48.93 -37.14 61.56
N ILE A 18 48.20 -38.08 62.16
CA ILE A 18 47.14 -38.85 61.50
C ILE A 18 45.97 -37.93 61.13
N VAL A 19 45.54 -37.04 62.02
CA VAL A 19 44.46 -36.07 61.75
C VAL A 19 44.85 -35.15 60.59
N ILE A 20 46.04 -34.51 60.67
CA ILE A 20 46.53 -33.63 59.61
C ILE A 20 46.65 -34.37 58.27
N HIS A 21 47.15 -35.61 58.29
CA HIS A 21 47.24 -36.41 57.06
C HIS A 21 45.86 -36.71 56.46
N THR A 22 44.89 -37.03 57.31
CA THR A 22 43.51 -37.31 56.87
C THR A 22 42.85 -36.06 56.29
N GLU A 23 43.02 -34.91 56.93
CA GLU A 23 42.54 -33.61 56.42
C GLU A 23 43.19 -33.24 55.08
N ILE A 24 44.50 -33.46 54.93
CA ILE A 24 45.20 -33.25 53.65
C ILE A 24 44.65 -34.17 52.55
N GLN A 25 44.36 -35.43 52.88
CA GLN A 25 43.76 -36.37 51.91
C GLN A 25 42.33 -35.99 51.54
N GLU A 26 41.54 -35.45 52.47
CA GLU A 26 40.20 -34.93 52.19
C GLU A 26 40.26 -33.69 51.29
N LEU A 27 41.13 -32.73 51.63
CA LEU A 27 41.36 -31.54 50.83
C LEU A 27 41.81 -31.89 49.41
N ALA A 28 42.74 -32.85 49.26
CA ALA A 28 43.17 -33.32 47.95
C ALA A 28 42.02 -33.91 47.13
N ARG A 29 41.13 -34.69 47.75
CA ARG A 29 39.93 -35.24 47.09
C ARG A 29 38.93 -34.16 46.68
N GLU A 30 38.78 -33.10 47.48
CA GLU A 30 37.92 -31.96 47.13
C GLU A 30 38.50 -31.13 45.99
N VAL A 31 39.80 -30.86 46.00
CA VAL A 31 40.48 -30.15 44.91
C VAL A 31 40.34 -30.89 43.59
N VAL A 32 40.48 -32.22 43.58
CA VAL A 32 40.28 -33.04 42.38
C VAL A 32 38.84 -32.93 41.86
N ARG A 33 37.83 -33.06 42.73
CA ARG A 33 36.42 -32.87 42.35
C ARG A 33 36.15 -31.48 41.79
N PHE A 34 36.73 -30.44 42.39
CA PHE A 34 36.58 -29.07 41.91
C PHE A 34 37.17 -28.88 40.51
N LEU A 35 38.36 -29.45 40.25
CA LEU A 35 38.99 -29.40 38.93
C LEU A 35 38.17 -30.14 37.86
N GLU A 36 37.61 -31.30 38.18
CA GLU A 36 36.74 -32.04 37.27
C GLU A 36 35.45 -31.28 36.94
N ASN A 37 34.80 -30.71 37.96
CA ASN A 37 33.61 -29.89 37.78
C ASN A 37 33.89 -28.65 36.92
N ASN A 38 35.00 -27.96 37.16
CA ASN A 38 35.39 -26.81 36.34
C ASN A 38 35.71 -27.20 34.90
N LYS A 39 36.35 -28.35 34.67
CA LYS A 39 36.59 -28.86 33.31
C LYS A 39 35.29 -29.15 32.58
N SER A 40 34.30 -29.75 33.27
CA SER A 40 32.96 -29.98 32.72
C SER A 40 32.20 -28.67 32.46
N ALA A 41 32.33 -27.67 33.34
CA ALA A 41 31.72 -26.36 33.13
C ALA A 41 32.33 -25.65 31.92
N ALA A 42 33.66 -25.70 31.77
CA ALA A 42 34.35 -25.13 30.62
C ALA A 42 33.90 -25.78 29.30
N SER A 43 33.75 -27.11 29.25
CA SER A 43 33.26 -27.79 28.05
C SER A 43 31.81 -27.43 27.71
N GLN A 44 30.95 -27.26 28.73
CA GLN A 44 29.58 -26.78 28.54
C GLN A 44 29.56 -25.36 27.98
N VAL A 45 30.41 -24.45 28.47
CA VAL A 45 30.51 -23.07 27.94
C VAL A 45 30.96 -23.08 26.48
N THR A 46 31.96 -23.89 26.12
CA THR A 46 32.38 -24.03 24.72
C THR A 46 31.26 -24.57 23.84
N SER A 47 30.51 -25.57 24.30
CA SER A 47 29.37 -26.11 23.56
C SER A 47 28.27 -25.06 23.34
N ILE A 48 27.94 -24.26 24.36
CA ILE A 48 26.96 -23.17 24.25
C ILE A 48 27.46 -22.11 23.25
N HIS A 49 28.74 -21.75 23.32
CA HIS A 49 29.35 -20.81 22.40
C HIS A 49 29.24 -21.29 20.94
N ASP A 50 29.56 -22.55 20.67
CA ASP A 50 29.48 -23.12 19.31
C ASP A 50 28.04 -23.19 18.79
N MET A 51 27.09 -23.50 19.67
CA MET A 51 25.65 -23.43 19.35
C MET A 51 25.23 -22.00 19.01
N MET A 52 25.60 -21.01 19.82
CA MET A 52 25.28 -19.60 19.56
C MET A 52 25.91 -19.13 18.24
N HIS A 53 27.16 -19.49 17.98
CA HIS A 53 27.85 -19.16 16.74
C HIS A 53 27.14 -19.79 15.52
N THR A 54 26.68 -21.03 15.64
CA THR A 54 25.91 -21.72 14.59
C THR A 54 24.56 -21.02 14.35
N ILE A 55 23.85 -20.63 15.41
CA ILE A 55 22.59 -19.89 15.30
C ILE A 55 22.82 -18.56 14.59
N VAL A 56 23.80 -17.76 15.01
CA VAL A 56 24.10 -16.46 14.40
C VAL A 56 24.48 -16.63 12.93
N THR A 57 25.31 -17.62 12.60
CA THR A 57 25.73 -17.88 11.22
C THR A 57 24.57 -18.31 10.34
N SER A 58 23.69 -19.19 10.84
CA SER A 58 22.51 -19.64 10.09
C SER A 58 21.48 -18.52 9.89
N GLN A 59 21.25 -17.70 10.90
CA GLN A 59 20.39 -16.50 10.79
C GLN A 59 20.92 -15.51 9.75
N LYS A 60 22.23 -15.25 9.75
CA LYS A 60 22.86 -14.37 8.76
C LYS A 60 22.65 -14.88 7.33
N LYS A 61 22.91 -16.17 7.08
CA LYS A 61 22.68 -16.79 5.76
C LYS A 61 21.22 -16.75 5.35
N GLY A 62 20.30 -17.00 6.27
CA GLY A 62 18.87 -16.91 6.02
C GLY A 62 18.43 -15.51 5.64
N LEU A 63 18.95 -14.48 6.32
CA LEU A 63 18.66 -13.08 6.02
C LEU A 63 19.19 -12.67 4.64
N GLU A 64 20.42 -13.07 4.30
CA GLU A 64 21.02 -12.82 3.00
C GLU A 64 20.21 -13.47 1.86
N ALA A 65 19.81 -14.73 2.02
CA ALA A 65 18.99 -15.45 1.04
C ALA A 65 17.59 -14.82 0.89
N TRP A 66 16.97 -14.43 2.00
CA TRP A 66 15.69 -13.73 1.98
C TRP A 66 15.79 -12.38 1.25
N GLN A 67 16.83 -11.59 1.56
CA GLN A 67 17.06 -10.31 0.91
C GLN A 67 17.24 -10.47 -0.61
N GLN A 68 18.04 -11.45 -1.05
CA GLN A 68 18.22 -11.74 -2.48
C GLN A 68 16.91 -12.11 -3.16
N THR A 69 16.10 -12.96 -2.51
CA THR A 69 14.80 -13.40 -3.03
C THR A 69 13.84 -12.22 -3.16
N VAL A 70 13.74 -11.38 -2.13
CA VAL A 70 12.87 -10.19 -2.16
C VAL A 70 13.31 -9.21 -3.24
N VAL A 71 14.61 -8.95 -3.38
CA VAL A 71 15.13 -8.06 -4.44
C VAL A 71 14.83 -8.61 -5.83
N SER A 72 14.97 -9.93 -6.04
CA SER A 72 14.60 -10.57 -7.30
C SER A 72 13.11 -10.39 -7.61
N ASN A 73 12.24 -10.73 -6.65
CA ASN A 73 10.79 -10.61 -6.81
C ASN A 73 10.35 -9.17 -7.08
N LEU A 74 10.96 -8.19 -6.41
CA LEU A 74 10.68 -6.77 -6.65
C LEU A 74 11.09 -6.34 -8.06
N ASN A 75 12.21 -6.84 -8.57
CA ASN A 75 12.66 -6.55 -9.92
C ASN A 75 11.74 -7.16 -10.97
N ASP A 76 11.27 -8.38 -10.76
CA ASP A 76 10.33 -9.03 -11.67
C ASP A 76 8.97 -8.34 -11.65
N TRP A 77 8.44 -8.01 -10.46
CA TRP A 77 7.21 -7.23 -10.35
C TRP A 77 7.32 -5.86 -11.02
N LYS A 78 8.48 -5.21 -10.93
CA LYS A 78 8.75 -3.96 -11.65
C LYS A 78 8.76 -4.13 -13.17
N LYS A 79 9.20 -5.27 -13.70
CA LYS A 79 9.10 -5.57 -15.14
C LYS A 79 7.66 -5.79 -15.54
N ASP A 80 6.90 -6.56 -14.77
CA ASP A 80 5.49 -6.86 -15.03
C ASP A 80 4.66 -5.57 -15.05
N LEU A 81 4.85 -4.69 -14.06
CA LEU A 81 4.19 -3.38 -14.03
C LEU A 81 4.50 -2.53 -15.28
N LYS A 82 5.74 -2.55 -15.75
CA LYS A 82 6.12 -1.83 -16.99
C LYS A 82 5.46 -2.44 -18.22
N GLN A 83 5.35 -3.76 -18.26
CA GLN A 83 4.72 -4.48 -19.36
C GLN A 83 3.21 -4.20 -19.40
N GLU A 84 2.52 -4.33 -18.26
CA GLU A 84 1.10 -3.96 -18.13
C GLU A 84 0.85 -2.50 -18.53
N GLN A 85 1.74 -1.59 -18.15
CA GLN A 85 1.61 -0.18 -18.52
C GLN A 85 1.73 0.02 -20.04
N LYS A 86 2.63 -0.72 -20.71
CA LYS A 86 2.74 -0.69 -22.17
C LYS A 86 1.49 -1.25 -22.84
N GLU A 87 0.99 -2.39 -22.36
CA GLU A 87 -0.22 -3.02 -22.89
C GLU A 87 -1.45 -2.12 -22.75
N LYS A 88 -1.62 -1.48 -21.58
CA LYS A 88 -2.69 -0.49 -21.36
C LYS A 88 -2.57 0.70 -22.32
N LYS A 89 -1.37 1.21 -22.58
CA LYS A 89 -1.15 2.28 -23.57
C LYS A 89 -1.50 1.82 -24.99
N MET A 90 -1.03 0.64 -25.39
CA MET A 90 -1.35 0.09 -26.71
C MET A 90 -2.87 -0.13 -26.89
N ALA A 91 -3.56 -0.61 -25.86
CA ALA A 91 -5.01 -0.75 -25.87
C ALA A 91 -5.72 0.61 -26.01
N GLN A 92 -5.30 1.61 -25.24
CA GLN A 92 -5.82 2.98 -25.34
C GLN A 92 -5.58 3.58 -26.73
N ASP A 93 -4.38 3.43 -27.28
CA ASP A 93 -4.05 3.91 -28.63
C ASP A 93 -4.90 3.21 -29.69
N GLY A 94 -5.18 1.91 -29.51
CA GLY A 94 -6.09 1.14 -30.36
C GLY A 94 -7.53 1.68 -30.32
N GLU A 95 -8.07 1.97 -29.14
CA GLU A 95 -9.39 2.57 -28.97
C GLU A 95 -9.47 3.97 -29.58
N ILE A 96 -8.46 4.81 -29.34
CA ILE A 96 -8.35 6.15 -29.93
C ILE A 96 -8.36 6.07 -31.46
N ASN A 97 -7.59 5.15 -32.04
CA ASN A 97 -7.57 4.94 -33.48
C ASN A 97 -8.92 4.48 -34.02
N LYS A 98 -9.60 3.55 -33.33
CA LYS A 98 -10.94 3.10 -33.72
C LYS A 98 -11.95 4.26 -33.72
N ILE A 99 -11.95 5.08 -32.66
CA ILE A 99 -12.82 6.26 -32.58
C ILE A 99 -12.48 7.24 -33.70
N LYS A 100 -11.20 7.47 -33.98
CA LYS A 100 -10.75 8.36 -35.07
C LYS A 100 -11.25 7.88 -36.43
N THR A 101 -11.18 6.58 -36.71
CA THR A 101 -11.72 5.99 -37.95
C THR A 101 -13.23 6.15 -38.04
N MET A 102 -13.97 5.88 -36.95
CA MET A 102 -15.42 6.10 -36.93
C MET A 102 -15.78 7.58 -37.17
N LEU A 103 -15.00 8.50 -36.61
CA LEU A 103 -15.22 9.94 -36.81
C LEU A 103 -14.98 10.34 -38.26
N GLN A 104 -13.92 9.82 -38.89
CA GLN A 104 -13.62 10.04 -40.30
C GLN A 104 -14.75 9.49 -41.20
N GLN A 105 -15.27 8.31 -40.90
CA GLN A 105 -16.39 7.72 -41.62
C GLN A 105 -17.64 8.62 -41.55
N LEU A 106 -18.03 9.05 -40.35
CA LEU A 106 -19.17 9.96 -40.17
C LEU A 106 -18.99 11.31 -40.86
N LEU A 107 -17.74 11.79 -40.97
CA LEU A 107 -17.39 13.00 -41.72
C LEU A 107 -17.59 12.78 -43.23
N SER A 108 -17.13 11.65 -43.78
CA SER A 108 -17.34 11.29 -45.19
C SER A 108 -18.83 11.09 -45.49
N ASP A 109 -19.56 10.35 -44.67
CA ASP A 109 -21.01 10.11 -44.85
C ASP A 109 -21.80 11.43 -44.87
N LYS A 110 -21.42 12.41 -44.02
CA LYS A 110 -22.04 13.74 -44.03
C LYS A 110 -21.76 14.52 -45.31
N ILE A 111 -20.57 14.39 -45.89
CA ILE A 111 -20.22 15.05 -47.16
C ILE A 111 -21.03 14.41 -48.30
N GLU A 112 -21.13 13.08 -48.37
CA GLU A 112 -21.91 12.38 -49.39
C GLU A 112 -23.41 12.72 -49.33
N VAL A 113 -23.98 12.83 -48.11
CA VAL A 113 -25.37 13.27 -47.93
C VAL A 113 -25.54 14.71 -48.40
N ALA A 114 -24.60 15.61 -48.07
CA ALA A 114 -24.65 17.00 -48.51
C ALA A 114 -24.60 17.13 -50.04
N GLU A 115 -23.69 16.40 -50.70
CA GLU A 115 -23.56 16.36 -52.17
C GLU A 115 -24.80 15.74 -52.85
N SER A 116 -25.40 14.72 -52.22
CA SER A 116 -26.64 14.10 -52.70
C SER A 116 -27.85 15.03 -52.56
N THR A 117 -27.96 15.79 -51.48
CA THR A 117 -29.00 16.83 -51.34
C THR A 117 -28.80 17.99 -52.33
N GLU A 118 -27.57 18.37 -52.65
CA GLU A 118 -27.28 19.43 -53.62
C GLU A 118 -27.62 18.98 -55.06
N ASN A 119 -27.31 17.73 -55.42
CA ASN A 119 -27.70 17.13 -56.70
C ASN A 119 -29.21 16.88 -56.82
N GLY A 120 -29.89 16.55 -55.72
CA GLY A 120 -31.36 16.48 -55.64
C GLY A 120 -32.04 17.83 -55.84
N LEU A 121 -31.44 18.93 -55.35
CA LEU A 121 -31.92 20.30 -55.60
C LEU A 121 -31.68 20.74 -57.04
N ARG A 122 -30.57 20.36 -57.67
CA ARG A 122 -30.30 20.66 -59.08
C ARG A 122 -31.27 19.95 -60.03
N LYS A 123 -31.69 18.72 -59.71
CA LYS A 123 -32.67 17.97 -60.52
C LYS A 123 -34.11 18.53 -60.43
N ARG A 124 -34.42 19.31 -59.39
CA ARG A 124 -35.68 20.08 -59.28
C ARG A 124 -35.60 21.49 -59.89
N LYS A 125 -34.39 22.01 -60.17
CA LYS A 125 -34.20 23.35 -60.74
C LYS A 125 -34.24 23.39 -62.28
N SER A 126 -34.45 22.25 -62.95
CA SER A 126 -34.66 22.20 -64.41
C SER A 126 -36.12 22.33 -64.85
N GLU A 127 -37.07 22.56 -63.93
CA GLU A 127 -38.50 22.70 -64.26
C GLU A 127 -39.16 24.01 -63.82
N GLN A 128 -38.45 24.96 -63.22
CA GLN A 128 -39.03 26.28 -62.95
C GLN A 128 -38.04 27.41 -63.23
N SER A 129 -38.18 27.97 -64.43
CA SER A 129 -37.70 29.30 -64.79
C SER A 129 -38.65 30.37 -64.22
N GLU A 130 -38.04 31.48 -63.80
CA GLU A 130 -38.62 32.82 -63.67
C GLU A 130 -39.58 33.08 -62.49
N GLU A 131 -39.02 33.61 -61.39
CA GLU A 131 -39.30 35.00 -60.98
C GLU A 131 -38.29 35.50 -59.94
N GLN A 132 -37.71 36.67 -60.22
CA GLN A 132 -36.81 37.39 -59.35
C GLN A 132 -37.60 38.07 -58.21
N VAL A 133 -37.20 37.85 -56.96
CA VAL A 133 -37.28 38.89 -55.93
C VAL A 133 -36.00 38.87 -55.09
N VAL A 134 -35.27 39.98 -55.18
CA VAL A 134 -34.06 40.29 -54.41
C VAL A 134 -34.46 40.75 -52.99
N ALA A 135 -33.56 40.48 -52.03
CA ALA A 135 -33.43 41.12 -50.71
C ALA A 135 -34.21 40.52 -49.52
N LYS A 136 -33.57 39.61 -48.76
CA LYS A 136 -32.66 39.95 -47.64
C LYS A 136 -32.14 38.66 -47.02
N MET A 137 -30.84 38.43 -47.17
CA MET A 137 -30.13 37.32 -46.54
C MET A 137 -30.14 37.52 -45.02
N ALA A 138 -30.86 36.66 -44.29
CA ALA A 138 -30.53 36.38 -42.90
C ALA A 138 -29.17 35.68 -42.89
N LYS A 139 -28.17 36.31 -42.26
CA LYS A 139 -26.82 35.75 -42.10
C LYS A 139 -26.88 34.39 -41.39
N PRO A 140 -26.41 33.30 -41.99
CA PRO A 140 -26.02 32.10 -41.26
C PRO A 140 -24.59 32.30 -40.75
N GLY A 141 -24.38 32.09 -39.46
CA GLY A 141 -23.05 32.17 -38.84
C GLY A 141 -22.96 33.26 -37.78
N ALA A 142 -23.65 33.09 -36.66
CA ALA A 142 -23.25 33.75 -35.43
C ALA A 142 -22.00 33.04 -34.90
N GLU A 143 -20.82 33.43 -35.39
CA GLU A 143 -19.60 33.20 -34.64
C GLU A 143 -19.77 33.88 -33.28
N LEU A 144 -19.88 33.09 -32.21
CA LEU A 144 -19.88 33.58 -30.83
C LEU A 144 -18.79 34.64 -30.69
N THR A 145 -19.15 35.84 -30.23
CA THR A 145 -18.17 36.90 -30.01
C THR A 145 -17.11 36.40 -29.01
N PRO A 146 -15.87 36.89 -29.04
CA PRO A 146 -14.85 36.50 -28.06
C PRO A 146 -15.33 36.65 -26.61
N ALA A 147 -16.20 37.64 -26.33
CA ALA A 147 -16.82 37.83 -25.03
C ALA A 147 -17.80 36.72 -24.65
N ASP A 148 -18.61 36.23 -25.60
CA ASP A 148 -19.54 35.11 -25.37
C ASP A 148 -18.80 33.77 -25.26
N ARG A 149 -17.71 33.59 -26.02
CA ARG A 149 -16.80 32.45 -25.84
C ARG A 149 -16.15 32.45 -24.47
N TYR A 150 -15.74 33.63 -23.97
CA TYR A 150 -15.14 33.75 -22.64
C TYR A 150 -16.18 33.54 -21.53
N LYS A 151 -17.41 34.03 -21.69
CA LYS A 151 -18.51 33.76 -20.76
C LYS A 151 -18.93 32.28 -20.75
N ALA A 152 -19.01 31.64 -21.91
CA ALA A 152 -19.28 30.21 -22.02
C ALA A 152 -18.14 29.35 -21.45
N ALA A 153 -16.88 29.72 -21.70
CA ALA A 153 -15.71 29.05 -21.12
C ALA A 153 -15.63 29.26 -19.59
N ALA A 154 -15.95 30.46 -19.09
CA ALA A 154 -16.02 30.75 -17.66
C ALA A 154 -17.19 30.01 -16.99
N ALA A 155 -18.34 29.89 -17.65
CA ALA A 155 -19.47 29.11 -17.18
C ALA A 155 -19.14 27.61 -17.14
N LEU A 156 -18.54 27.05 -18.20
CA LEU A 156 -18.04 25.67 -18.24
C LEU A 156 -16.92 25.43 -17.20
N ALA A 157 -16.05 26.41 -16.95
CA ALA A 157 -15.02 26.32 -15.91
C ALA A 157 -15.63 26.38 -14.50
N LYS A 158 -16.70 27.15 -14.30
CA LYS A 158 -17.46 27.21 -13.04
C LYS A 158 -18.25 25.91 -12.81
N GLU A 159 -18.83 25.34 -13.86
CA GLU A 159 -19.52 24.04 -13.83
C GLU A 159 -18.53 22.88 -13.57
N ARG A 160 -17.34 22.90 -14.21
CA ARG A 160 -16.25 21.95 -13.93
C ARG A 160 -15.70 22.09 -12.51
N ARG A 161 -15.59 23.32 -11.97
CA ARG A 161 -15.20 23.55 -10.57
C ARG A 161 -16.27 23.10 -9.56
N GLN A 162 -17.55 23.06 -9.95
CA GLN A 162 -18.63 22.54 -9.10
C GLN A 162 -18.73 21.00 -9.10
N LYS A 163 -18.23 20.32 -10.15
CA LYS A 163 -18.37 18.86 -10.36
C LYS A 163 -17.26 17.97 -9.78
N LEU A 164 -16.33 18.47 -8.97
CA LEU A 164 -15.33 17.62 -8.28
C LEU A 164 -15.33 17.85 -6.76
N LYS A 165 -16.51 17.73 -6.15
CA LYS A 165 -16.57 17.32 -4.74
C LYS A 165 -16.66 15.80 -4.72
N PHE A 166 -15.52 15.12 -4.57
CA PHE A 166 -15.49 13.69 -4.28
C PHE A 166 -16.25 13.46 -2.96
N ALA A 167 -17.55 13.15 -3.05
CA ALA A 167 -18.45 13.19 -1.90
C ALA A 167 -18.50 11.86 -1.14
N CYS A 168 -18.21 10.75 -1.83
CA CYS A 168 -18.14 9.42 -1.25
C CYS A 168 -16.72 8.87 -1.32
N ILE A 169 -16.13 8.54 -0.17
CA ILE A 169 -14.80 7.92 -0.13
C ILE A 169 -14.82 6.42 -0.43
N LEU A 170 -15.99 5.79 -0.42
CA LEU A 170 -16.17 4.34 -0.58
C LEU A 170 -16.49 3.95 -2.04
N CYS A 171 -17.09 4.86 -2.80
CA CYS A 171 -17.57 4.65 -4.16
C CYS A 171 -16.82 5.49 -5.18
N VAL A 172 -16.68 4.96 -6.40
CA VAL A 172 -16.06 5.67 -7.54
C VAL A 172 -17.04 6.67 -8.18
N MET A 173 -18.36 6.45 -8.04
CA MET A 173 -19.42 7.20 -8.73
C MET A 173 -19.64 8.63 -8.19
N ASN A 174 -19.11 8.98 -7.01
CA ASN A 174 -19.02 10.34 -6.46
C ASN A 174 -20.28 11.23 -6.42
N ASP A 175 -21.47 10.66 -6.56
CA ASP A 175 -22.76 11.37 -6.63
C ASP A 175 -23.45 11.58 -5.27
N HIS A 176 -22.96 10.95 -4.19
CA HIS A 176 -23.55 11.00 -2.86
C HIS A 176 -22.51 11.27 -1.77
N LYS A 177 -22.96 11.71 -0.58
CA LYS A 177 -22.09 11.80 0.61
C LYS A 177 -21.81 10.40 1.15
N THR A 178 -20.60 10.16 1.64
CA THR A 178 -20.19 8.87 2.24
C THR A 178 -21.19 8.31 3.27
N VAL A 179 -21.81 9.16 4.08
CA VAL A 179 -22.83 8.75 5.07
C VAL A 179 -24.06 8.12 4.39
N ALA A 180 -24.49 8.67 3.25
CA ALA A 180 -25.66 8.23 2.48
C ALA A 180 -25.30 7.18 1.41
N CYS A 181 -24.21 6.44 1.59
CA CYS A 181 -23.81 5.40 0.65
C CYS A 181 -24.66 4.13 0.82
N GLU A 182 -25.51 3.84 -0.17
CA GLU A 182 -26.36 2.63 -0.18
C GLU A 182 -25.58 1.36 -0.54
N ALA A 183 -24.58 1.47 -1.43
CA ALA A 183 -23.75 0.34 -1.85
C ALA A 183 -23.00 -0.32 -0.67
N TYR A 184 -22.68 0.47 0.36
CA TYR A 184 -22.09 0.00 1.60
C TYR A 184 -23.00 0.40 2.77
N GLY A 185 -24.18 -0.21 2.85
CA GLY A 185 -25.20 0.15 3.83
C GLY A 185 -24.81 -0.11 5.30
N SER A 186 -24.01 -1.13 5.58
CA SER A 186 -23.66 -1.54 6.96
C SER A 186 -22.29 -1.08 7.42
N THR A 187 -22.07 -0.95 8.74
CA THR A 187 -20.75 -0.62 9.29
C THR A 187 -19.70 -1.65 8.87
N ALA A 188 -20.06 -2.93 8.85
CA ALA A 188 -19.19 -4.02 8.43
C ALA A 188 -18.75 -3.90 6.96
N ALA A 189 -19.70 -3.64 6.05
CA ALA A 189 -19.41 -3.47 4.61
C ALA A 189 -18.50 -2.26 4.37
N ARG A 190 -18.72 -1.17 5.11
CA ARG A 190 -17.90 0.05 5.03
C ARG A 190 -16.47 -0.18 5.51
N LYS A 191 -16.28 -0.90 6.62
CA LYS A 191 -14.95 -1.27 7.14
C LYS A 191 -14.19 -2.16 6.15
N GLY A 192 -14.87 -3.15 5.56
CA GLY A 192 -14.29 -4.02 4.52
C GLY A 192 -13.79 -3.21 3.33
N ARG A 193 -14.63 -2.31 2.80
CA ARG A 193 -14.25 -1.45 1.68
C ARG A 193 -13.11 -0.50 2.02
N MET A 194 -13.07 0.04 3.23
CA MET A 194 -11.96 0.89 3.66
C MET A 194 -10.64 0.12 3.71
N ALA A 195 -10.65 -1.13 4.17
CA ALA A 195 -9.47 -1.99 4.16
C ALA A 195 -8.97 -2.25 2.73
N GLU A 196 -9.86 -2.53 1.79
CA GLU A 196 -9.52 -2.68 0.35
C GLU A 196 -8.88 -1.42 -0.23
N LEU A 197 -9.37 -0.25 0.19
CA LEU A 197 -8.85 1.05 -0.26
C LEU A 197 -7.60 1.51 0.51
N GLY A 198 -7.10 0.71 1.47
CA GLY A 198 -5.98 1.08 2.33
C GLY A 198 -6.27 2.27 3.25
N ILE A 199 -7.54 2.55 3.52
CA ILE A 199 -7.98 3.68 4.35
C ILE A 199 -8.10 3.20 5.79
N CYS A 200 -7.42 3.90 6.69
CA CYS A 200 -7.53 3.65 8.13
C CYS A 200 -8.96 3.86 8.64
N THR A 201 -9.46 2.90 9.42
CA THR A 201 -10.80 2.90 10.02
C THR A 201 -10.88 3.64 11.36
N THR A 202 -9.74 3.92 11.99
CA THR A 202 -9.67 4.45 13.37
C THR A 202 -9.12 5.86 13.48
N CYS A 203 -8.46 6.38 12.43
CA CYS A 203 -7.78 7.69 12.30
C CYS A 203 -6.94 8.16 13.50
N GLY A 204 -5.64 8.41 13.22
CA GLY A 204 -4.80 9.32 14.00
C GLY A 204 -4.22 8.81 15.33
N ARG A 205 -4.89 7.90 16.04
CA ARG A 205 -4.42 7.43 17.35
C ARG A 205 -3.15 6.57 17.30
N ASN A 206 -2.95 5.78 16.23
CA ASN A 206 -1.91 4.75 16.18
C ASN A 206 -0.86 4.96 15.06
N HIS A 207 -0.96 6.00 14.24
CA HIS A 207 -0.02 6.26 13.13
C HIS A 207 -0.09 7.72 12.63
N VAL A 208 0.38 8.62 13.49
CA VAL A 208 0.49 10.07 13.19
C VAL A 208 1.24 10.27 11.87
N GLY A 209 0.65 11.03 10.93
CA GLY A 209 1.25 11.35 9.63
C GLY A 209 1.06 10.32 8.51
N GLN A 210 0.50 9.13 8.79
CA GLN A 210 0.23 8.10 7.77
C GLN A 210 -1.25 8.06 7.35
N CYS A 211 -2.13 8.78 8.05
CA CYS A 211 -3.57 8.80 7.80
C CYS A 211 -3.99 10.16 7.25
N LYS A 212 -4.99 10.17 6.36
CA LYS A 212 -5.64 11.38 5.83
C LYS A 212 -6.30 12.24 6.92
N PHE A 213 -6.62 11.64 8.06
CA PHE A 213 -7.26 12.30 9.20
C PHE A 213 -6.36 12.18 10.43
N ASP A 214 -6.01 13.34 11.03
CA ASP A 214 -5.09 13.43 12.16
C ASP A 214 -5.62 12.79 13.45
N GLN A 215 -6.94 12.74 13.64
CA GLN A 215 -7.60 12.18 14.83
C GLN A 215 -9.01 11.69 14.51
N SER A 216 -9.49 10.69 15.26
CA SER A 216 -10.93 10.37 15.34
C SER A 216 -11.71 11.57 15.85
N LYS A 217 -12.68 12.04 15.06
CA LYS A 217 -13.61 13.09 15.48
C LYS A 217 -14.71 12.49 16.36
N GLN A 218 -15.25 13.30 17.25
CA GLN A 218 -16.49 12.96 17.94
C GLN A 218 -17.62 12.86 16.91
N CYS A 219 -18.42 11.81 16.99
CA CYS A 219 -19.51 11.58 16.06
C CYS A 219 -20.74 12.38 16.47
N ASP A 220 -21.26 13.22 15.56
CA ASP A 220 -22.50 13.98 15.78
C ASP A 220 -23.76 13.10 15.96
N LEU A 221 -23.70 11.79 15.68
CA LEU A 221 -24.86 10.89 15.70
C LEU A 221 -25.00 10.17 17.04
N CYS A 222 -23.90 9.73 17.65
CA CYS A 222 -23.92 8.97 18.91
C CYS A 222 -22.99 9.51 19.99
N GLY A 223 -22.28 10.61 19.73
CA GLY A 223 -21.37 11.25 20.68
C GLY A 223 -20.05 10.52 20.93
N ASN A 224 -19.83 9.32 20.37
CA ASN A 224 -18.60 8.54 20.51
C ASN A 224 -17.53 8.94 19.49
N PHE A 225 -16.27 8.60 19.76
CA PHE A 225 -15.14 8.91 18.88
C PHE A 225 -14.97 7.88 17.78
N HIS A 226 -15.43 8.20 16.58
CA HIS A 226 -15.21 7.42 15.36
C HIS A 226 -15.55 8.27 14.12
N LEU A 227 -15.20 7.76 12.95
CA LEU A 227 -15.62 8.37 11.69
C LEU A 227 -17.14 8.30 11.57
N LYS A 228 -17.79 9.43 11.23
CA LYS A 228 -19.27 9.54 11.19
C LYS A 228 -19.94 8.49 10.30
N TYR A 229 -19.29 8.12 9.20
CA TYR A 229 -19.76 7.09 8.27
C TYR A 229 -19.46 5.66 8.73
N LEU A 230 -18.94 5.45 9.94
CA LEU A 230 -18.75 4.15 10.61
C LEU A 230 -19.54 4.07 11.92
N CYS A 231 -20.61 4.88 12.07
CA CYS A 231 -21.41 4.92 13.30
C CYS A 231 -22.24 3.63 13.47
N PRO A 232 -21.99 2.83 14.52
CA PRO A 232 -22.73 1.59 14.73
C PRO A 232 -24.23 1.86 14.95
N THR A 233 -24.57 2.93 15.65
CA THR A 233 -25.97 3.32 15.94
C THR A 233 -26.77 3.76 14.71
N THR A 234 -26.12 3.92 13.54
CA THR A 234 -26.77 4.38 12.31
C THR A 234 -26.72 3.34 11.20
N PHE A 235 -25.71 2.48 11.20
CA PHE A 235 -25.45 1.54 10.10
C PHE A 235 -25.41 0.07 10.54
N ASP A 236 -25.65 -0.22 11.82
CA ASP A 236 -25.92 -1.58 12.34
C ASP A 236 -27.30 -1.60 13.00
#